data_AF-A0A7S4VZ25-F1
#
_entry.id   AF-A0A7S4VZ25-F1
#
_cell.length_a   1.000
_cell.length_b   1.000
_cell.length_c   1.000
_cell.angle_alpha   90.00
_cell.angle_beta   90.00
_cell.angle_gamma   90.00
#
_symmetry.space_group_name_H-M   'P 1'
#
loop_
_entity.id
_entity.type
_entity.pdbx_description
1 polymer ?
#
loop_
_entity_poly.entity_id
_entity_poly.type
_entity_poly.pdbx_seq_one_letter_code
_entity_poly.pdbx_strand_id
1 'polypeptide(L)'
;RKERKRMTCETALPSYLEHIQVLKAPPSSSSTATTSHISPFLKKESVSPAWSCTFSLNGKYLAVCFGEPNTRVVIYKTDDEKKNWSVWSVLEGGHNRTIRSIDFAPSALLLATGSFDGTVCIWEYFANENDDNEKDEKDGGGGEWEVTAQLEGHESEVKNVAWNRTGSLLASCGRDRTVWVWECLMPSVIGGSTKGDGGGGDVEFECVAVLQGHEGDVKDLAFTRSHGYWGEGA
;
A
#
# COMPACT_ATOMS: atom_id res chain seq x y z
N ARG A 1 -29.15 6.91 -40.06
CA ARG A 1 -27.75 6.68 -40.53
C ARG A 1 -27.16 8.05 -40.88
N LYS A 2 -26.48 8.70 -39.92
CA LYS A 2 -25.81 10.00 -40.10
C LYS A 2 -24.38 9.82 -39.58
N GLU A 3 -23.41 9.89 -40.49
CA GLU A 3 -21.99 9.92 -40.17
C GLU A 3 -21.64 11.24 -39.47
N ARG A 4 -20.90 11.15 -38.37
CA ARG A 4 -20.21 12.31 -37.77
C ARG A 4 -18.73 12.20 -38.10
N LYS A 5 -18.26 13.12 -38.94
CA LYS A 5 -16.85 13.38 -39.22
C LYS A 5 -16.16 13.86 -37.95
N ARG A 6 -15.03 13.24 -37.58
CA ARG A 6 -14.08 13.78 -36.60
C ARG A 6 -13.21 14.82 -37.27
N MET A 7 -13.05 15.96 -36.60
CA MET A 7 -12.17 17.06 -36.94
C MET A 7 -10.87 16.83 -36.16
N THR A 8 -9.75 16.66 -36.86
CA THR A 8 -8.42 16.56 -36.24
C THR A 8 -7.76 17.93 -36.31
N CYS A 9 -7.43 18.50 -35.15
CA CYS A 9 -6.49 19.61 -35.03
C CYS A 9 -5.08 19.01 -34.86
N GLU A 10 -4.21 19.30 -35.83
CA GLU A 10 -2.78 19.03 -35.75
C GLU A 10 -2.10 20.12 -34.92
N THR A 11 -1.49 19.74 -33.80
CA THR A 11 -0.42 20.53 -33.16
C THR A 11 0.72 19.57 -32.84
N ALA A 12 1.86 19.85 -33.46
CA ALA A 12 3.08 19.05 -33.43
C ALA A 12 3.64 18.88 -32.01
N LEU A 13 4.01 17.65 -31.67
CA LEU A 13 4.78 17.32 -30.46
C LEU A 13 6.30 17.37 -30.76
N PRO A 14 7.15 17.80 -29.80
CA PRO A 14 8.60 17.87 -29.98
C PRO A 14 9.28 16.49 -30.15
N SER A 15 10.37 16.49 -30.92
CA SER A 15 11.07 15.36 -31.54
C SER A 15 11.94 14.49 -30.59
N TYR A 16 11.38 13.92 -29.52
CA TYR A 16 12.09 12.89 -28.73
C TYR A 16 11.28 11.61 -28.45
N LEU A 17 10.23 11.35 -29.24
CA LEU A 17 9.43 10.12 -29.20
C LEU A 17 9.43 9.41 -30.56
N GLU A 18 10.61 9.20 -31.14
CA GLU A 18 10.78 8.19 -32.20
C GLU A 18 11.53 7.00 -31.63
N HIS A 19 10.77 6.01 -31.14
CA HIS A 19 10.99 4.57 -31.35
C HIS A 19 10.04 3.78 -30.44
N ILE A 20 8.76 3.73 -30.81
CA ILE A 20 7.87 2.65 -30.36
C ILE A 20 7.57 1.79 -31.59
N GLN A 21 8.36 0.74 -31.79
CA GLN A 21 7.98 -0.33 -32.70
C GLN A 21 6.93 -1.20 -32.02
N VAL A 22 5.73 -1.26 -32.61
CA VAL A 22 4.72 -2.25 -32.27
C VAL A 22 5.23 -3.61 -32.75
N LEU A 23 5.77 -4.43 -31.85
CA LEU A 23 6.19 -5.79 -32.18
C LEU A 23 4.96 -6.70 -32.30
N LYS A 24 4.73 -7.21 -33.52
CA LYS A 24 3.87 -8.38 -33.75
C LYS A 24 4.48 -9.60 -33.06
N ALA A 25 3.65 -10.41 -32.41
CA ALA A 25 4.07 -11.66 -31.79
C ALA A 25 4.76 -12.58 -32.83
N PRO A 26 5.95 -13.13 -32.53
CA PRO A 26 6.60 -14.09 -33.41
C PRO A 26 5.91 -15.47 -33.32
N PRO A 27 5.89 -16.25 -34.43
CA PRO A 27 5.38 -17.61 -34.39
C PRO A 27 6.31 -18.51 -33.58
N SER A 28 5.73 -19.51 -32.93
CA SER A 28 6.39 -20.48 -32.08
C SER A 28 7.55 -21.18 -32.79
N SER A 29 8.78 -20.88 -32.37
CA SER A 29 9.94 -21.73 -32.63
C SER A 29 10.68 -21.94 -31.31
N SER A 30 10.76 -23.20 -30.90
CA SER A 30 11.50 -23.67 -29.73
C SER A 30 12.96 -23.25 -29.81
N SER A 31 13.40 -22.40 -28.88
CA SER A 31 14.80 -22.17 -28.58
C SER A 31 14.97 -22.22 -27.07
N THR A 32 15.69 -23.25 -26.61
CA THR A 32 16.06 -23.45 -25.22
C THR A 32 17.08 -22.39 -24.81
N ALA A 33 16.61 -21.36 -24.10
CA ALA A 33 17.49 -20.48 -23.33
C ALA A 33 17.79 -21.14 -21.97
N THR A 34 19.06 -21.38 -21.70
CA THR A 34 19.57 -22.01 -20.49
C THR A 34 19.47 -21.06 -19.31
N THR A 35 18.41 -21.22 -18.50
CA THR A 35 18.25 -20.50 -17.23
C THR A 35 19.01 -21.25 -16.12
N SER A 36 20.29 -20.95 -15.91
CA SER A 36 21.13 -21.68 -14.95
C SER A 36 21.21 -21.07 -13.53
N HIS A 37 20.27 -20.21 -13.13
CA HIS A 37 20.22 -19.69 -11.74
C HIS A 37 18.81 -19.61 -11.13
N ILE A 38 17.88 -20.43 -11.59
CA ILE A 38 16.65 -20.70 -10.82
C ILE A 38 16.93 -21.96 -9.99
N SER A 39 17.03 -21.77 -8.69
CA SER A 39 17.27 -22.81 -7.69
C SER A 39 16.28 -23.97 -7.81
N PRO A 40 16.74 -25.23 -7.63
CA PRO A 40 15.91 -26.40 -7.81
C PRO A 40 15.29 -26.79 -6.46
N PHE A 41 14.06 -26.36 -6.18
CA PHE A 41 13.05 -27.14 -5.42
C PHE A 41 11.76 -26.32 -5.27
N LEU A 42 10.94 -26.28 -6.32
CA LEU A 42 9.50 -26.09 -6.13
C LEU A 42 8.96 -27.35 -5.44
N LYS A 43 9.00 -27.39 -4.11
CA LYS A 43 7.84 -27.95 -3.42
C LYS A 43 6.71 -26.99 -3.72
N LYS A 44 5.65 -27.46 -4.37
CA LYS A 44 4.39 -26.72 -4.52
C LYS A 44 3.71 -26.70 -3.14
N GLU A 45 4.34 -26.03 -2.18
CA GLU A 45 3.62 -25.49 -1.05
C GLU A 45 2.61 -24.51 -1.62
N SER A 46 1.41 -24.46 -1.05
CA SER A 46 0.35 -23.57 -1.54
C SER A 46 0.78 -22.13 -1.31
N VAL A 47 1.50 -21.54 -2.27
CA VAL A 47 1.95 -20.16 -2.20
C VAL A 47 0.72 -19.27 -2.36
N SER A 48 0.35 -18.56 -1.28
CA SER A 48 -0.69 -17.53 -1.35
C SER A 48 -0.39 -16.54 -2.48
N PRO A 49 -1.40 -16.12 -3.27
CA PRO A 49 -1.20 -15.10 -4.29
C PRO A 49 -0.86 -13.76 -3.63
N ALA A 50 0.13 -13.05 -4.18
CA ALA A 50 0.36 -11.64 -3.88
C ALA A 50 -0.69 -10.80 -4.60
N TRP A 51 -1.30 -9.85 -3.88
CA TRP A 51 -2.42 -9.04 -4.41
C TRP A 51 -2.05 -7.60 -4.70
N SER A 52 -1.21 -7.01 -3.84
CA SER A 52 -0.75 -5.64 -3.98
C SER A 52 0.60 -5.47 -3.31
N CYS A 53 1.31 -4.42 -3.70
CA CYS A 53 2.56 -4.01 -3.09
C CYS A 53 2.68 -2.50 -3.09
N THR A 54 3.35 -1.95 -2.07
CA THR A 54 3.59 -0.51 -1.93
C THR A 54 5.01 -0.26 -1.43
N PHE A 55 5.62 0.83 -1.91
CA PHE A 55 6.90 1.29 -1.40
C PHE A 55 6.68 2.29 -0.28
N SER A 56 7.52 2.24 0.75
CA SER A 56 7.63 3.36 1.68
C SER A 56 8.13 4.60 0.93
N LEU A 57 7.75 5.78 1.40
CA LEU A 57 8.10 7.03 0.74
C LEU A 57 9.62 7.28 0.65
N ASN A 58 10.38 6.74 1.62
CA ASN A 58 11.84 6.80 1.63
C ASN A 58 12.51 5.78 0.68
N GLY A 59 11.75 4.88 0.04
CA GLY A 59 12.24 3.86 -0.88
C GLY A 59 12.97 2.68 -0.22
N LYS A 60 13.10 2.67 1.11
CA LYS A 60 13.85 1.64 1.85
C LYS A 60 13.05 0.36 2.09
N TYR A 61 11.73 0.45 2.08
CA TYR A 61 10.83 -0.65 2.38
C TYR A 61 9.87 -0.91 1.22
N LEU A 62 9.61 -2.19 0.96
CA LEU A 62 8.59 -2.67 0.04
C LEU A 62 7.68 -3.61 0.81
N ALA A 63 6.41 -3.27 0.97
CA ALA A 63 5.43 -4.14 1.58
C ALA A 63 4.63 -4.86 0.50
N VAL A 64 4.38 -6.15 0.68
CA VAL A 64 3.61 -7.00 -0.24
C VAL A 64 2.55 -7.74 0.57
N CYS A 65 1.28 -7.63 0.17
CA CYS A 65 0.18 -8.33 0.83
C CYS A 65 -0.23 -9.60 0.08
N PHE A 66 -0.59 -10.62 0.84
CA PHE A 66 -0.93 -11.96 0.35
C PHE A 66 -2.34 -12.37 0.75
N GLY A 67 -2.96 -13.19 -0.09
CA GLY A 67 -4.30 -13.74 0.14
C GLY A 67 -4.31 -15.12 0.81
N GLU A 68 -5.49 -15.74 0.82
CA GLU A 68 -5.66 -17.11 1.30
C GLU A 68 -4.81 -18.14 0.50
N PRO A 69 -4.36 -19.25 1.12
CA PRO A 69 -4.71 -19.70 2.47
C PRO A 69 -3.86 -19.09 3.60
N ASN A 70 -2.72 -18.46 3.28
CA ASN A 70 -1.87 -17.79 4.25
C ASN A 70 -1.89 -16.28 4.03
N THR A 71 -2.87 -15.62 4.66
CA THR A 71 -3.02 -14.17 4.68
C THR A 71 -1.93 -13.55 5.54
N ARG A 72 -1.10 -12.71 4.93
CA ARG A 72 -0.01 -12.00 5.61
C ARG A 72 0.43 -10.78 4.81
N VAL A 73 1.22 -9.92 5.44
CA VAL A 73 2.05 -8.93 4.74
C VAL A 73 3.51 -9.29 4.95
N VAL A 74 4.32 -9.21 3.90
CA VAL A 74 5.77 -9.32 4.00
C VAL A 74 6.37 -7.96 3.67
N ILE A 75 7.18 -7.43 4.59
CA ILE A 75 7.93 -6.19 4.37
C ILE A 75 9.37 -6.57 4.06
N TYR A 76 9.86 -6.10 2.91
CA TYR A 76 11.23 -6.23 2.49
C TYR A 76 11.97 -4.91 2.75
N LYS A 77 13.24 -5.01 3.15
CA LYS A 77 14.14 -3.87 3.30
C LYS A 77 15.27 -3.98 2.28
N THR A 78 15.65 -2.85 1.67
CA THR A 78 16.83 -2.78 0.80
C THR A 78 18.05 -2.28 1.56
N ASP A 79 19.19 -2.90 1.29
CA ASP A 79 20.50 -2.34 1.59
C ASP A 79 20.90 -1.43 0.41
N ASP A 80 20.97 -0.12 0.67
CA ASP A 80 21.28 0.91 -0.34
C ASP A 80 22.61 0.65 -1.06
N GLU A 81 23.58 0.01 -0.40
CA GLU A 81 24.89 -0.28 -0.97
C GLU A 81 24.88 -1.47 -1.94
N LYS A 82 24.09 -2.49 -1.62
CA LYS A 82 24.10 -3.77 -2.35
C LYS A 82 22.91 -3.97 -3.29
N LYS A 83 21.89 -3.08 -3.22
CA LYS A 83 20.60 -3.22 -3.94
C LYS A 83 19.97 -4.60 -3.75
N ASN A 84 20.22 -5.20 -2.59
CA ASN A 84 19.67 -6.49 -2.22
C ASN A 84 18.46 -6.27 -1.31
N TRP A 85 17.38 -6.97 -1.62
CA TRP A 85 16.16 -6.98 -0.82
C TRP A 85 16.14 -8.23 0.06
N SER A 86 15.96 -8.04 1.37
CA SER A 86 15.75 -9.13 2.32
C SER A 86 14.43 -8.95 3.06
N VAL A 87 13.83 -10.06 3.51
CA VAL A 87 12.66 -10.01 4.39
C VAL A 87 13.08 -9.31 5.68
N TRP A 88 12.32 -8.29 6.06
CA TRP A 88 12.52 -7.52 7.28
C TRP A 88 11.48 -7.88 8.34
N SER A 89 10.22 -7.99 7.94
CA SER A 89 9.13 -8.38 8.85
C SER A 89 8.04 -9.16 8.12
N VAL A 90 7.34 -10.00 8.86
CA VAL A 90 6.13 -10.71 8.40
C VAL A 90 5.01 -10.40 9.38
N LEU A 91 3.94 -9.81 8.88
CA LEU A 91 2.79 -9.34 9.64
C LEU A 91 1.64 -10.31 9.40
N GLU A 92 1.17 -10.94 10.47
CA GLU A 92 0.12 -11.98 10.45
C GLU A 92 -0.94 -11.68 11.52
N GLY A 93 -2.11 -12.32 11.42
CA GLY A 93 -3.16 -12.24 12.44
C GLY A 93 -4.04 -10.98 12.40
N GLY A 94 -3.74 -9.99 11.54
CA GLY A 94 -4.59 -8.80 11.39
C GLY A 94 -5.85 -9.01 10.56
N HIS A 95 -5.88 -9.98 9.65
CA HIS A 95 -7.02 -10.25 8.76
C HIS A 95 -7.32 -11.74 8.66
N ASN A 96 -8.60 -12.10 8.54
CA ASN A 96 -9.05 -13.50 8.46
C ASN A 96 -9.42 -13.95 7.04
N ARG A 97 -9.35 -13.04 6.06
CA ARG A 97 -9.53 -13.31 4.63
C ARG A 97 -8.43 -12.66 3.82
N THR A 98 -8.54 -12.74 2.50
CA THR A 98 -7.54 -12.19 1.58
C THR A 98 -7.32 -10.68 1.77
N ILE A 99 -6.07 -10.27 2.01
CA ILE A 99 -5.67 -8.86 1.97
C ILE A 99 -5.53 -8.44 0.51
N ARG A 100 -6.37 -7.50 0.10
CA ARG A 100 -6.49 -7.06 -1.29
C ARG A 100 -5.64 -5.84 -1.60
N SER A 101 -5.49 -4.95 -0.64
CA SER A 101 -4.81 -3.66 -0.82
C SER A 101 -3.96 -3.34 0.38
N ILE A 102 -2.90 -2.58 0.14
CA ILE A 102 -1.92 -2.18 1.12
C ILE A 102 -1.37 -0.81 0.74
N ASP A 103 -1.21 0.08 1.72
CA ASP A 103 -0.57 1.37 1.50
C ASP A 103 0.19 1.86 2.74
N PHE A 104 1.40 2.40 2.53
CA PHE A 104 2.19 3.00 3.60
C PHE A 104 1.70 4.40 3.89
N ALA A 105 1.60 4.74 5.18
CA ALA A 105 1.55 6.15 5.55
C ALA A 105 2.88 6.82 5.17
N PRO A 106 2.87 8.14 4.87
CA PRO A 106 4.08 8.88 4.50
C PRO A 106 5.22 8.81 5.52
N SER A 107 4.92 8.61 6.81
CA SER A 107 5.90 8.44 7.88
C SER A 107 6.66 7.10 7.81
N ALA A 108 6.12 6.11 7.09
CA ALA A 108 6.55 4.71 7.09
C ALA A 108 6.46 3.99 8.45
N LEU A 109 5.85 4.62 9.46
CA LEU A 109 5.57 4.00 10.76
C LEU A 109 4.20 3.33 10.81
N LEU A 110 3.28 3.75 9.92
CA LEU A 110 1.96 3.16 9.78
C LEU A 110 1.80 2.52 8.41
N LEU A 111 1.05 1.42 8.39
CA LEU A 111 0.71 0.67 7.19
C LEU A 111 -0.78 0.31 7.26
N ALA A 112 -1.54 0.66 6.23
CA ALA A 112 -2.95 0.29 6.13
C ALA A 112 -3.11 -0.93 5.21
N THR A 113 -3.97 -1.88 5.62
CA THR A 113 -4.35 -3.03 4.79
C THR A 113 -5.86 -3.15 4.68
N GLY A 114 -6.38 -3.37 3.46
CA GLY A 114 -7.80 -3.60 3.20
C GLY A 114 -8.06 -5.04 2.77
N SER A 115 -9.08 -5.68 3.35
CA SER A 115 -9.33 -7.11 3.21
C SER A 115 -10.75 -7.46 2.77
N PHE A 116 -10.90 -8.68 2.25
CA PHE A 116 -12.20 -9.28 1.91
C PHE A 116 -13.04 -9.68 3.13
N ASP A 117 -12.52 -9.52 4.34
CA ASP A 117 -13.29 -9.61 5.59
C ASP A 117 -14.16 -8.39 5.86
N GLY A 118 -13.98 -7.31 5.09
CA GLY A 118 -14.75 -6.08 5.24
C GLY A 118 -14.12 -5.07 6.20
N THR A 119 -12.89 -5.31 6.68
CA THR A 119 -12.20 -4.37 7.56
C THR A 119 -10.95 -3.78 6.91
N VAL A 120 -10.51 -2.65 7.46
CA VAL A 120 -9.17 -2.11 7.24
C VAL A 120 -8.38 -2.30 8.53
N CYS A 121 -7.18 -2.85 8.47
CA CYS A 121 -6.28 -2.93 9.63
C CYS A 121 -5.15 -1.92 9.48
N ILE A 122 -4.80 -1.30 10.60
CA ILE A 122 -3.67 -0.39 10.73
C ILE A 122 -2.60 -1.10 11.53
N TRP A 123 -1.42 -1.17 10.94
CA TRP A 123 -0.23 -1.70 11.57
C TRP A 123 0.68 -0.54 11.92
N GLU A 124 1.21 -0.55 13.14
CA GLU A 124 2.17 0.41 13.63
C GLU A 124 3.49 -0.27 13.98
N TYR A 125 4.60 0.38 13.64
CA TYR A 125 5.94 -0.09 13.96
C TYR A 125 6.45 0.58 15.24
N PHE A 126 6.70 -0.23 16.26
CA PHE A 126 7.30 0.20 17.53
C PHE A 126 8.79 -0.15 17.54
N ALA A 127 9.65 0.87 17.55
CA ALA A 127 11.09 0.67 17.69
C ALA A 127 11.45 0.38 19.16
N ASN A 128 12.20 -0.69 19.42
CA ASN A 128 12.68 -0.96 20.77
C ASN A 128 13.85 -0.02 21.12
N GLU A 129 13.63 0.87 22.09
CA GLU A 129 14.62 1.86 22.55
C GLU A 129 15.80 1.26 23.35
N ASN A 130 15.70 -0.02 23.75
CA ASN A 130 16.70 -0.68 24.60
C ASN A 130 17.79 -1.46 23.81
N ASP A 131 17.80 -1.37 22.48
CA ASP A 131 18.79 -2.04 21.65
C ASP A 131 20.04 -1.16 21.44
N ASP A 132 20.76 -0.89 22.54
CA ASP A 132 22.09 -0.27 22.52
C ASP A 132 23.17 -1.19 21.91
N ASN A 133 22.80 -2.39 21.45
CA ASN A 133 23.71 -3.32 20.79
C ASN A 133 23.78 -2.99 19.29
N GLU A 134 24.58 -1.99 18.96
CA GLU A 134 25.04 -1.58 17.62
C GLU A 134 25.67 -2.71 16.76
N LYS A 135 25.66 -3.98 17.22
CA LYS A 135 26.36 -5.12 16.61
C LYS A 135 25.46 -6.15 15.94
N ASP A 136 24.14 -6.09 16.11
CA ASP A 136 23.22 -7.04 15.49
C ASP A 136 22.39 -6.41 14.35
N GLU A 137 23.01 -5.54 13.53
CA GLU A 137 22.45 -5.09 12.23
C GLU A 137 22.09 -6.24 11.27
N LYS A 138 22.48 -7.48 11.60
CA LYS A 138 22.16 -8.68 10.81
C LYS A 138 20.77 -9.25 11.09
N ASP A 139 20.20 -9.02 12.27
CA ASP A 139 18.89 -9.53 12.67
C ASP A 139 17.88 -8.38 12.76
N GLY A 140 17.58 -7.78 11.60
CA GLY A 140 16.25 -7.20 11.39
C GLY A 140 15.86 -5.98 12.21
N GLY A 141 16.72 -5.31 12.99
CA GLY A 141 16.37 -4.08 13.71
C GLY A 141 15.31 -4.32 14.79
N GLY A 142 15.66 -4.13 16.06
CA GLY A 142 14.93 -4.66 17.20
C GLY A 142 13.48 -4.21 17.43
N GLY A 143 12.76 -3.56 16.50
CA GLY A 143 11.35 -3.20 16.67
C GLY A 143 10.36 -4.22 16.12
N GLU A 144 9.07 -4.03 16.44
CA GLU A 144 7.99 -4.93 16.05
C GLU A 144 6.80 -4.19 15.43
N TRP A 145 6.01 -4.90 14.62
CA TRP A 145 4.78 -4.40 14.02
C TRP A 145 3.58 -4.97 14.76
N GLU A 146 2.67 -4.11 15.21
CA GLU A 146 1.44 -4.51 15.88
C GLU A 146 0.21 -3.93 15.20
N VAL A 147 -0.93 -4.61 15.31
CA VAL A 147 -2.21 -4.07 14.86
C VAL A 147 -2.73 -3.11 15.92
N THR A 148 -2.75 -1.82 15.62
CA THR A 148 -3.19 -0.78 16.57
C THR A 148 -4.63 -0.34 16.34
N ALA A 149 -5.17 -0.54 15.14
CA ALA A 149 -6.57 -0.28 14.87
C ALA A 149 -7.15 -1.25 13.82
N GLN A 150 -8.43 -1.58 14.00
CA GLN A 150 -9.25 -2.26 13.00
C GLN A 150 -10.45 -1.37 12.69
N LEU A 151 -10.45 -0.77 11.50
CA LEU A 151 -11.50 0.13 11.05
C LEU A 151 -12.64 -0.70 10.47
N GLU A 152 -13.78 -0.65 11.16
CA GLU A 152 -15.00 -1.39 10.82
C GLU A 152 -16.06 -0.45 10.24
N GLY A 153 -16.95 -1.00 9.41
CA GLY A 153 -18.11 -0.27 8.89
C GLY A 153 -18.48 -0.63 7.45
N HIS A 154 -17.51 -1.06 6.64
CA HIS A 154 -17.80 -1.59 5.31
C HIS A 154 -18.67 -2.85 5.42
N GLU A 155 -19.80 -2.87 4.71
CA GLU A 155 -20.75 -4.00 4.71
C GLU A 155 -20.30 -5.17 3.83
N SER A 156 -19.18 -5.02 3.12
CA SER A 156 -18.64 -6.00 2.20
C SER A 156 -17.14 -5.80 2.00
N GLU A 157 -16.56 -6.64 1.13
CA GLU A 157 -15.13 -6.69 0.83
C GLU A 157 -14.52 -5.30 0.57
N VAL A 158 -13.48 -4.95 1.33
CA VAL A 158 -12.65 -3.77 1.04
C VAL A 158 -11.77 -4.09 -0.15
N LYS A 159 -11.81 -3.21 -1.15
CA LYS A 159 -11.08 -3.36 -2.41
C LYS A 159 -9.83 -2.52 -2.46
N ASN A 160 -9.81 -1.36 -1.82
CA ASN A 160 -8.67 -0.47 -1.84
C ASN A 160 -8.53 0.33 -0.54
N VAL A 161 -7.29 0.71 -0.24
CA VAL A 161 -6.92 1.66 0.82
C VAL A 161 -5.85 2.59 0.28
N ALA A 162 -5.94 3.88 0.59
CA ALA A 162 -4.98 4.88 0.13
C ALA A 162 -4.75 5.94 1.20
N TRP A 163 -3.50 6.17 1.56
CA TRP A 163 -3.12 7.29 2.42
C TRP A 163 -3.00 8.58 1.62
N ASN A 164 -3.36 9.70 2.25
CA ASN A 164 -3.01 11.00 1.72
C ASN A 164 -1.52 11.32 1.98
N ARG A 165 -1.00 12.33 1.28
CA ARG A 165 0.43 12.66 1.33
C ARG A 165 0.92 13.19 2.68
N THR A 166 0.02 13.73 3.50
CA THR A 166 0.32 14.26 4.84
C THR A 166 0.24 13.18 5.92
N GLY A 167 -0.42 12.04 5.65
CA GLY A 167 -0.69 11.00 6.63
C GLY A 167 -1.85 11.33 7.57
N SER A 168 -2.61 12.40 7.29
CA SER A 168 -3.73 12.82 8.14
C SER A 168 -5.06 12.19 7.74
N LEU A 169 -5.17 11.71 6.49
CA LEU A 169 -6.37 11.04 5.99
C LEU A 169 -6.00 9.71 5.35
N LEU A 170 -6.85 8.71 5.63
CA LEU A 170 -6.87 7.43 4.96
C LEU A 170 -8.23 7.29 4.26
N ALA A 171 -8.25 6.80 3.03
CA ALA A 171 -9.49 6.45 2.35
C ALA A 171 -9.55 4.94 2.15
N SER A 172 -10.75 4.36 2.27
CA SER A 172 -11.03 2.96 1.94
C SER A 172 -12.28 2.84 1.09
N CYS A 173 -12.34 1.83 0.21
CA CYS A 173 -13.49 1.61 -0.64
C CYS A 173 -13.74 0.14 -0.89
N GLY A 174 -14.98 -0.22 -1.21
CA GLY A 174 -15.37 -1.63 -1.26
C GLY A 174 -16.46 -2.01 -2.25
N ARG A 175 -16.83 -3.29 -2.15
CA ARG A 175 -17.95 -3.92 -2.87
C ARG A 175 -19.32 -3.45 -2.37
N ASP A 176 -19.35 -2.87 -1.19
CA ASP A 176 -20.51 -2.15 -0.63
C ASP A 176 -20.81 -0.83 -1.36
N ARG A 177 -19.98 -0.44 -2.34
CA ARG A 177 -20.14 0.74 -3.20
C ARG A 177 -19.99 2.05 -2.44
N THR A 178 -19.30 2.01 -1.31
CA THR A 178 -19.00 3.20 -0.50
C THR A 178 -17.51 3.54 -0.55
N VAL A 179 -17.22 4.81 -0.29
CA VAL A 179 -15.87 5.28 0.04
C VAL A 179 -15.92 5.86 1.43
N TRP A 180 -15.08 5.37 2.32
CA TRP A 180 -14.94 5.88 3.68
C TRP A 180 -13.68 6.74 3.76
N VAL A 181 -13.78 7.84 4.49
CA VAL A 181 -12.65 8.73 4.78
C VAL A 181 -12.46 8.74 6.29
N TRP A 182 -11.23 8.39 6.68
CA TRP A 182 -10.79 8.27 8.06
C TRP A 182 -9.78 9.36 8.35
N GLU A 183 -9.97 10.10 9.43
CA GLU A 183 -8.97 11.02 9.96
C GLU A 183 -8.06 10.26 10.94
N CYS A 184 -6.75 10.39 10.74
CA CYS A 184 -5.72 9.80 11.60
C CYS A 184 -5.32 10.83 12.66
N LEU A 185 -5.72 10.58 13.90
CA LEU A 185 -5.42 11.43 15.06
C LEU A 185 -4.17 10.88 15.73
N MET A 186 -3.01 11.42 15.38
CA MET A 186 -1.77 11.10 16.08
C MET A 186 -1.71 11.89 17.39
N PRO A 187 -1.48 11.24 18.56
CA PRO A 187 -1.44 11.88 19.89
C PRO A 187 -0.21 12.76 20.17
N SER A 188 0.36 13.30 19.09
CA SER A 188 0.79 14.69 19.03
C SER A 188 2.29 14.98 19.09
N VAL A 189 2.73 15.60 18.00
CA VAL A 189 3.78 16.65 17.96
C VAL A 189 3.28 17.97 18.59
N ILE A 190 2.04 18.04 19.10
CA ILE A 190 1.42 19.23 19.72
C ILE A 190 1.09 18.90 21.19
N GLY A 191 1.96 19.35 22.09
CA GLY A 191 1.88 19.11 23.54
C GLY A 191 0.46 19.15 24.10
N GLY A 192 0.01 18.02 24.62
CA GLY A 192 -1.33 17.88 25.16
C GLY A 192 -1.71 16.49 25.66
N SER A 193 -0.77 15.67 26.13
CA SER A 193 -1.10 14.58 27.06
C SER A 193 0.03 14.40 28.07
N THR A 194 -0.25 14.81 29.30
CA THR A 194 0.62 14.58 30.45
C THR A 194 0.60 13.10 30.77
N LYS A 195 1.73 12.42 30.52
CA LYS A 195 2.03 11.12 31.14
C LYS A 195 1.97 11.27 32.67
N GLY A 196 0.81 11.00 33.26
CA GLY A 196 0.70 10.60 34.65
C GLY A 196 0.79 9.09 34.82
N ASP A 197 0.65 8.30 33.75
CA ASP A 197 0.53 6.84 33.81
C ASP A 197 1.00 6.20 32.48
N GLY A 198 2.24 5.72 32.41
CA GLY A 198 2.71 4.75 31.38
C GLY A 198 2.91 5.22 29.92
N GLY A 199 2.22 6.24 29.44
CA GLY A 199 2.42 6.96 28.17
C GLY A 199 3.09 6.24 26.97
N GLY A 200 2.28 5.65 26.12
CA GLY A 200 2.36 5.76 24.66
C GLY A 200 0.97 6.21 24.24
N GLY A 201 0.83 7.26 23.44
CA GLY A 201 -0.48 7.60 22.91
C GLY A 201 -0.74 6.69 21.72
N ASP A 202 -1.82 5.90 21.75
CA ASP A 202 -2.20 5.06 20.62
C ASP A 202 -2.68 5.94 19.45
N VAL A 203 -2.36 5.54 18.22
CA VAL A 203 -2.88 6.23 17.03
C VAL A 203 -4.38 5.95 16.90
N GLU A 204 -5.19 7.00 16.92
CA GLU A 204 -6.64 6.89 16.83
C GLU A 204 -7.13 7.24 15.41
N PHE A 205 -8.26 6.65 15.02
CA PHE A 205 -8.92 6.90 13.74
C PHE A 205 -10.40 7.23 13.93
N GLU A 206 -10.85 8.28 13.26
CA GLU A 206 -12.26 8.68 13.24
C GLU A 206 -12.81 8.64 11.81
N CYS A 207 -14.02 8.12 11.62
CA CYS A 207 -14.71 8.21 10.34
C CYS A 207 -15.30 9.61 10.16
N VAL A 208 -14.74 10.40 9.24
CA VAL A 208 -15.15 11.78 8.98
C VAL A 208 -16.10 11.92 7.79
N ALA A 209 -16.14 10.92 6.90
CA ALA A 209 -17.12 10.89 5.80
C ALA A 209 -17.36 9.48 5.27
N VAL A 210 -18.60 9.24 4.83
CA VAL A 210 -18.99 8.08 4.02
C VAL A 210 -19.63 8.58 2.74
N LEU A 211 -18.95 8.37 1.63
CA LEU A 211 -19.39 8.77 0.29
C LEU A 211 -20.15 7.62 -0.36
N GLN A 212 -21.34 7.93 -0.87
CA GLN A 212 -22.26 6.96 -1.47
C GLN A 212 -22.75 7.44 -2.85
N GLY A 213 -23.50 6.58 -3.55
CA GLY A 213 -24.07 6.89 -4.87
C GLY A 213 -23.38 6.20 -6.03
N HIS A 214 -22.38 5.35 -5.78
CA HIS A 214 -21.76 4.53 -6.80
C HIS A 214 -22.69 3.36 -7.20
N GLU A 215 -22.92 3.19 -8.50
CA GLU A 215 -23.82 2.14 -9.01
C GLU A 215 -23.22 0.72 -8.88
N GLY A 216 -21.89 0.61 -8.75
CA GLY A 216 -21.17 -0.65 -8.60
C GLY A 216 -19.97 -0.52 -7.65
N ASP A 217 -19.22 -1.60 -7.52
CA ASP A 217 -18.03 -1.68 -6.66
C ASP A 217 -17.05 -0.54 -6.93
N VAL A 218 -16.56 0.09 -5.88
CA VAL A 218 -15.43 1.02 -5.99
C VAL A 218 -14.16 0.19 -5.89
N LYS A 219 -13.35 0.19 -6.95
CA LYS A 219 -12.22 -0.74 -7.10
C LYS A 219 -10.87 -0.17 -6.69
N ASP A 220 -10.73 1.15 -6.76
CA ASP A 220 -9.46 1.85 -6.62
C ASP A 220 -9.67 3.26 -6.07
N LEU A 221 -8.67 3.74 -5.33
CA LEU A 221 -8.64 5.06 -4.72
C LEU A 221 -7.26 5.68 -4.93
N ALA A 222 -7.23 6.99 -5.15
CA ALA A 222 -6.00 7.74 -5.12
C ALA A 222 -6.27 9.14 -4.61
N PHE A 223 -5.44 9.60 -3.66
CA PHE A 223 -5.38 11.01 -3.34
C PHE A 223 -4.63 11.75 -4.44
N THR A 224 -5.23 12.82 -4.96
CA THR A 224 -4.48 13.73 -5.84
C THR A 224 -3.32 14.34 -5.06
N ARG A 225 -2.19 14.56 -5.75
CA ARG A 225 -1.20 15.53 -5.26
C ARG A 225 -1.95 16.86 -5.22
N SER A 226 -2.10 17.45 -4.04
CA SER A 226 -2.72 18.77 -3.93
C SER A 226 -1.97 19.69 -4.89
N HIS A 227 -2.69 20.29 -5.85
CA HIS A 227 -2.19 21.51 -6.45
C HIS A 227 -2.22 22.52 -5.31
N GLY A 228 -1.04 22.93 -4.82
CA GLY A 228 -0.96 24.18 -4.09
C GLY A 228 -1.63 25.25 -4.94
N TYR A 229 -2.45 26.10 -4.31
CA TYR A 229 -3.28 27.14 -4.94
C TYR A 229 -4.55 26.64 -5.64
N TRP A 230 -5.60 26.40 -4.85
CA TRP A 230 -6.81 27.16 -5.15
C TRP A 230 -6.56 28.56 -4.60
N GLY A 231 -6.03 29.43 -5.46
CA GLY A 231 -6.00 30.85 -5.19
C GLY A 231 -7.42 31.32 -4.86
N GLU A 232 -7.51 32.24 -3.92
CA GLU A 232 -8.69 33.07 -3.75
C GLU A 232 -9.20 33.55 -5.12
N GLY A 233 -10.53 33.61 -5.24
CA GLY A 233 -11.22 33.73 -6.50
C GLY A 233 -10.78 34.89 -7.40
N ALA A 234 -11.09 34.70 -8.68
CA ALA A 234 -11.41 35.76 -9.62
C ALA A 234 -12.61 35.30 -10.45
#